data_AF-A0A6A6DV06-F1
#
_entry.id   AF-A0A6A6DV06-F1
#
_cell.length_a   1.000
_cell.length_b   1.000
_cell.length_c   1.000
_cell.angle_alpha   90.00
_cell.angle_beta   90.00
_cell.angle_gamma   90.00
#
_symmetry.space_group_name_H-M   'P 1'
#
loop_
_entity.id
_entity.type
_entity.pdbx_description
1 polymer ?
#
loop_
_entity_poly.entity_id
_entity_poly.type
_entity_poly.pdbx_seq_one_letter_code
_entity_poly.pdbx_strand_id
1 'polypeptide(L)' 'AIVDILFGDVNPSGRLSFTITKQPSDYGPGSEILTFPNNPIPQQNFSEGIYIDYRHFDKHSITPYYELGFGLS' A
#
# COMPACT_ATOMS: atom_id res chain seq x y z
N ALA A 1 23.27 6.56 -10.56
CA ALA A 1 21.98 5.89 -10.29
C ALA A 1 20.79 6.70 -10.79
N ILE A 2 20.38 7.81 -10.13
CA ILE A 2 19.19 8.57 -10.59
C ILE A 2 19.40 9.26 -11.94
N VAL A 3 20.56 9.89 -12.15
CA VAL A 3 20.92 10.56 -13.41
C VAL A 3 20.98 9.55 -14.56
N ASP A 4 21.62 8.40 -14.35
CA ASP A 4 21.74 7.32 -15.33
C ASP A 4 20.36 6.86 -15.85
N ILE A 5 19.34 6.80 -14.98
CA ILE A 5 17.96 6.48 -15.39
C ILE A 5 17.32 7.65 -16.15
N LEU A 6 17.51 8.88 -15.67
CA LEU A 6 16.93 10.08 -16.30
C LEU A 6 17.48 10.32 -17.72
N PHE A 7 18.74 9.97 -17.96
CA PHE A 7 19.40 10.12 -19.27
C PHE A 7 19.38 8.84 -20.11
N GLY A 8 18.80 7.75 -19.62
CA GLY A 8 18.64 6.50 -20.37
C GLY A 8 19.90 5.65 -20.48
N ASP A 9 20.94 5.94 -19.69
CA ASP A 9 22.10 5.07 -19.55
C ASP A 9 21.71 3.73 -18.91
N VAL A 10 20.62 3.71 -18.13
CA VAL A 10 20.01 2.51 -17.55
C VAL A 10 18.48 2.58 -17.65
N ASN A 11 17.83 1.54 -18.17
CA ASN A 11 16.37 1.44 -18.17
C ASN A 11 15.80 1.18 -16.77
N PRO A 12 14.70 1.85 -16.38
CA PRO A 12 14.03 1.57 -15.12
C PRO A 12 13.47 0.13 -15.14
N SER A 13 13.72 -0.61 -14.06
CA SER A 13 13.25 -2.00 -13.90
C SER A 13 12.63 -2.28 -12.52
N GLY A 14 12.52 -1.24 -11.69
CA GLY A 14 11.92 -1.32 -10.37
C GLY A 14 10.43 -1.65 -10.44
N ARG A 15 9.97 -2.46 -9.48
CA ARG A 15 8.56 -2.81 -9.28
C ARG A 15 8.13 -2.38 -7.89
N LEU A 16 6.91 -1.90 -7.73
CA LEU A 16 6.38 -1.49 -6.43
C LEU A 16 6.36 -2.68 -5.45
N SER A 17 6.81 -2.44 -4.22
CA SER A 17 6.80 -3.42 -3.12
C SER A 17 5.54 -3.37 -2.24
N PHE A 18 4.61 -2.46 -2.55
CA PHE A 18 3.31 -2.29 -1.91
C PHE A 18 2.33 -1.67 -2.91
N THR A 19 1.04 -1.74 -2.60
CA THR A 19 -0.03 -1.16 -3.42
C THR A 19 -0.16 0.33 -3.14
N ILE A 20 -0.28 1.19 -4.17
CA ILE A 20 -0.55 2.63 -4.02
C ILE A 20 -2.03 2.89 -4.27
N THR A 21 -2.71 3.39 -3.26
CA THR A 21 -4.15 3.63 -3.29
C THR A 21 -4.56 5.06 -3.65
N LYS A 22 -5.85 5.26 -3.93
CA LYS A 22 -6.46 6.57 -4.22
C LYS A 22 -6.69 7.39 -2.97
N GLN A 23 -7.07 6.74 -1.87
CA GLN A 23 -7.31 7.37 -0.58
C GLN A 23 -6.90 6.44 0.57
N PRO A 24 -6.43 6.97 1.71
CA PRO A 24 -5.95 6.14 2.83
C PRO A 24 -6.96 5.12 3.35
N SER A 25 -8.26 5.43 3.32
CA SER A 25 -9.33 4.55 3.80
C SER A 25 -9.49 3.26 2.99
N ASP A 26 -8.95 3.21 1.77
CA ASP A 26 -9.03 2.02 0.90
C ASP A 26 -8.15 0.85 1.39
N TYR A 27 -7.19 1.09 2.28
CA TYR A 27 -6.43 0.00 2.93
C TYR A 27 -7.26 -0.74 3.99
N GLY A 28 -8.48 -0.28 4.27
CA GLY A 28 -9.42 -0.89 5.18
C GLY A 28 -9.42 -0.28 6.59
N PRO A 29 -10.37 -0.67 7.44
CA PRO A 29 -10.57 -0.04 8.75
C PRO A 29 -9.41 -0.25 9.73
N GLY A 30 -8.59 -1.30 9.52
CA GLY A 30 -7.43 -1.60 10.36
C GLY A 30 -6.16 -0.82 9.99
N SER A 31 -6.15 -0.10 8.87
CA SER A 31 -4.94 0.60 8.39
C SER A 31 -4.73 1.97 9.01
N GLU A 32 -5.71 2.48 9.74
CA GLU A 32 -5.62 3.79 10.37
C GLU A 32 -4.68 3.76 11.58
N ILE A 33 -3.96 4.86 11.78
CA ILE A 33 -3.13 5.05 12.97
C ILE A 33 -4.04 5.53 14.10
N LEU A 34 -4.07 4.79 15.20
CA LEU A 34 -4.77 5.22 16.42
C LEU A 34 -4.04 6.43 17.03
N THR A 35 -4.55 7.64 16.78
CA THR A 35 -3.99 8.90 17.28
C THR A 35 -4.52 9.31 18.65
N PHE A 36 -5.65 8.73 19.08
CA PHE A 36 -6.26 8.95 20.38
C PHE A 36 -6.57 7.62 21.07
N PRO A 37 -6.42 7.51 22.40
CA PRO A 37 -6.69 6.26 23.11
C PRO A 37 -8.18 5.88 22.99
N ASN A 38 -8.45 4.64 22.58
CA ASN A 38 -9.80 4.08 22.50
C ASN A 38 -10.25 3.36 23.79
N ASN A 39 -9.37 3.25 24.78
CA ASN A 39 -9.59 2.63 26.09
C ASN A 39 -8.46 3.09 27.06
N PRO A 40 -8.63 3.05 28.39
CA PRO A 40 -7.55 3.22 29.37
C PRO A 40 -6.21 2.55 29.01
N ILE A 41 -6.27 1.33 28.44
CA ILE A 41 -5.12 0.68 27.79
C ILE A 41 -5.47 0.57 26.30
N PRO A 42 -4.84 1.36 25.41
CA PRO A 42 -5.16 1.35 23.98
C PRO A 42 -4.96 -0.04 23.37
N GLN A 43 -5.88 -0.46 22.52
CA GLN A 43 -5.83 -1.76 21.82
C GLN A 43 -6.22 -1.59 20.35
N GLN A 44 -5.63 -2.40 19.46
CA GLN A 44 -6.01 -2.47 18.05
C GLN A 44 -6.08 -3.93 17.62
N ASN A 45 -7.27 -4.35 17.16
CA ASN A 45 -7.51 -5.72 16.73
C ASN A 45 -7.36 -5.81 15.20
N PHE A 46 -6.46 -6.67 14.73
CA PHE A 46 -6.21 -6.86 13.29
C PHE A 46 -7.21 -7.87 12.71
N SER A 47 -8.46 -7.44 12.62
CA SER A 47 -9.58 -8.27 12.14
C SER A 47 -9.54 -8.56 10.64
N GLU A 48 -8.75 -7.80 9.89
CA GLU A 48 -8.42 -8.04 8.48
C GLU A 48 -7.62 -9.33 8.26
N GLY A 49 -6.94 -9.83 9.29
CA GLY A 49 -6.14 -11.05 9.22
C GLY A 49 -5.07 -10.99 8.13
N ILE A 50 -5.07 -11.95 7.21
CA ILE A 50 -4.08 -12.02 6.12
C ILE A 50 -4.38 -11.05 4.97
N TYR A 51 -5.54 -10.38 4.98
CA TYR A 51 -5.99 -9.52 3.89
C TYR A 51 -5.46 -8.10 4.08
N ILE A 52 -4.14 -7.99 3.97
CA ILE A 52 -3.36 -6.73 4.01
C ILE A 52 -2.80 -6.41 2.62
N ASP A 53 -2.50 -5.13 2.39
CA ASP A 53 -1.98 -4.63 1.10
C ASP A 53 -2.84 -5.13 -0.08
N TYR A 54 -2.25 -5.59 -1.19
CA TYR A 54 -2.97 -6.03 -2.39
C TYR A 54 -4.04 -7.09 -2.11
N ARG A 55 -3.85 -7.94 -1.07
CA ARG A 55 -4.85 -8.96 -0.71
C ARG A 55 -6.15 -8.34 -0.19
N HIS A 56 -6.08 -7.16 0.43
CA HIS A 56 -7.27 -6.40 0.80
C HIS A 56 -8.01 -5.89 -0.45
N PHE A 57 -7.25 -5.33 -1.40
CA PHE A 57 -7.77 -4.78 -2.65
C PHE A 57 -8.44 -5.87 -3.50
N ASP A 58 -7.77 -7.01 -3.65
CA ASP A 58 -8.31 -8.19 -4.34
C ASP A 58 -9.58 -8.71 -3.69
N LYS A 59 -9.61 -8.82 -2.35
CA LYS A 59 -10.76 -9.34 -1.61
C LYS A 59 -12.00 -8.45 -1.72
N HIS A 60 -11.82 -7.13 -1.78
CA HIS A 60 -12.91 -6.17 -1.79
C HIS A 60 -13.16 -5.52 -3.16
N SER A 61 -12.50 -6.02 -4.21
CA SER A 61 -12.58 -5.49 -5.58
C SER A 61 -12.29 -3.98 -5.67
N ILE A 62 -11.31 -3.51 -4.89
CA ILE A 62 -10.90 -2.10 -4.87
C ILE A 62 -9.82 -1.89 -5.93
N THR A 63 -9.98 -0.88 -6.79
CA THR A 63 -8.99 -0.56 -7.83
C THR A 63 -7.98 0.47 -7.32
N PRO A 64 -6.68 0.10 -7.15
CA PRO A 64 -5.64 1.02 -6.72
C PRO A 64 -5.25 2.01 -7.85
N TYR A 65 -4.37 2.98 -7.54
CA TYR A 65 -3.68 3.75 -8.59
C TYR A 65 -2.59 2.92 -9.25
N TYR A 66 -1.79 2.23 -8.43
CA TYR A 66 -0.75 1.33 -8.88
C TYR A 66 -0.75 0.09 -7.97
N GLU A 67 -0.89 -1.08 -8.56
CA GLU A 67 -0.91 -2.36 -7.87
C GLU A 67 0.49 -2.76 -7.36
N LEU A 68 0.53 -3.69 -6.40
CA LEU A 68 1.76 -4.37 -6.03
C LEU A 68 2.42 -4.95 -7.29
N GLY A 69 3.72 -4.69 -7.45
CA GLY A 69 4.48 -5.17 -8.60
C GLY A 69 4.35 -4.31 -9.86
N PHE A 70 3.58 -3.21 -9.84
CA PHE A 70 3.54 -2.27 -10.96
C PHE A 70 4.92 -1.63 -11.18
N GLY A 71 5.26 -1.41 -12.45
CA GLY A 71 6.48 -0.73 -12.87
C GLY A 71 6.51 -0.56 -14.39
N LEU A 72 6.85 0.64 -14.84
CA LEU A 72 7.04 0.93 -16.26
C LEU A 72 8.45 0.51 -16.70
N SER A 73 8.65 0.44 -18.02
CA SER A 73 9.94 0.20 -18.66
C SER A 73 10.25 1.29 -19.66
#